data_AF-A0A443EKD1-F1
#
_entry.id   AF-A0A443EKD1-F1
#
_cell.length_a   1.000
_cell.length_b   1.000
_cell.length_c   1.000
_cell.angle_alpha   90.00
_cell.angle_beta   90.00
_cell.angle_gamma   90.00
#
_symmetry.space_group_name_H-M   'P 1'
#
loop_
_entity.id
_entity.type
_entity.pdbx_description
1 polymer ?
#
loop_
_entity_poly.entity_id
_entity_poly.type
_entity_poly.pdbx_seq_one_letter_code
_entity_poly.pdbx_strand_id
1 'polypeptide(L)'
;MKTAVSTPFTRRNVVAGLAVAAASTALMAAENAHAEAKQATPEKSLYERLGGVFAIAAVVDHFSDALVKNPIVGEKSKNPRLRKWHTKNLERLPGLKFMRTVWVCHVSGGPFKFVATKPGTTHLGLEEAHRDLRISPAEFDEVAAELGRTLDHFKVPKPEKTEVLAAFAAHKDEVTAGFVKQG
;
A
#
# COMPACT_ATOMS: atom_id res chain seq x y z
N MET A 1 81.42 12.26 -18.25
CA MET A 1 82.32 11.71 -19.30
C MET A 1 81.62 11.79 -20.64
N LYS A 2 82.35 12.07 -21.74
CA LYS A 2 81.97 11.93 -23.17
C LYS A 2 80.66 12.62 -23.62
N THR A 3 80.66 13.76 -24.33
CA THR A 3 80.98 13.98 -25.78
C THR A 3 80.12 13.20 -26.76
N ALA A 4 79.68 13.69 -27.94
CA ALA A 4 79.49 15.04 -28.50
C ALA A 4 79.02 14.92 -29.98
N VAL A 5 78.24 15.89 -30.49
CA VAL A 5 78.27 16.44 -31.88
C VAL A 5 77.68 15.65 -33.10
N SER A 6 76.96 16.43 -33.93
CA SER A 6 76.66 16.35 -35.39
C SER A 6 75.57 15.43 -36.00
N THR A 7 74.91 16.04 -37.01
CA THR A 7 74.00 15.48 -38.02
C THR A 7 74.72 15.32 -39.37
N PRO A 8 74.07 14.76 -40.43
CA PRO A 8 73.55 15.67 -41.47
C PRO A 8 72.26 15.22 -42.22
N PHE A 9 71.82 16.11 -43.13
CA PHE A 9 70.83 15.97 -44.22
C PHE A 9 70.77 14.61 -44.94
N THR A 10 69.69 14.20 -45.63
CA THR A 10 68.53 14.97 -46.19
C THR A 10 67.20 14.16 -46.01
N ARG A 11 66.09 14.18 -46.78
CA ARG A 11 65.69 14.71 -48.11
C ARG A 11 64.19 15.12 -48.13
N ARG A 12 63.57 15.29 -49.31
CA ARG A 12 62.16 15.70 -49.51
C ARG A 12 61.23 14.52 -49.81
N ASN A 13 59.95 14.63 -49.44
CA ASN A 13 58.85 14.71 -50.43
C ASN A 13 57.56 15.27 -49.80
N VAL A 14 56.65 15.75 -50.65
CA VAL A 14 55.40 16.43 -50.28
C VAL A 14 54.20 15.60 -50.75
N VAL A 15 53.22 15.37 -49.87
CA VAL A 15 51.80 15.26 -50.22
C VAL A 15 50.99 15.94 -49.11
N ALA A 16 50.03 16.79 -49.44
CA ALA A 16 49.07 17.32 -48.49
C ALA A 16 47.84 16.41 -48.44
N GLY A 17 47.44 15.95 -47.25
CA GLY A 17 46.26 15.11 -47.03
C GLY A 17 45.32 15.76 -46.01
N LEU A 18 44.17 16.25 -46.48
CA LEU A 18 43.17 16.88 -45.63
C LEU A 18 42.25 15.81 -45.02
N ALA A 19 42.17 15.74 -43.69
CA ALA A 19 41.22 14.91 -42.98
C ALA A 19 40.62 15.71 -41.81
N VAL A 20 39.30 15.90 -41.83
CA VAL A 20 38.56 16.75 -40.89
C VAL A 20 37.64 15.89 -40.01
N ALA A 21 37.54 16.27 -38.73
CA ALA A 21 36.55 15.84 -37.74
C ALA A 21 36.41 14.33 -37.43
N ALA A 22 36.93 13.94 -36.26
CA ALA A 22 36.54 12.73 -35.53
C ALA A 22 36.45 13.01 -34.02
N ALA A 23 35.75 14.09 -33.64
CA ALA A 23 35.69 14.62 -32.27
C ALA A 23 34.25 14.98 -31.86
N SER A 24 33.35 14.00 -31.84
CA SER A 24 31.93 14.23 -31.49
C SER A 24 31.23 13.06 -30.77
N THR A 25 31.70 11.82 -30.94
CA THR A 25 31.07 10.62 -30.35
C THR A 25 31.24 10.51 -28.83
N ALA A 26 32.28 11.12 -28.25
CA ALA A 26 32.55 11.04 -26.82
C ALA A 26 31.58 11.87 -25.95
N LEU A 27 30.98 12.93 -26.49
CA LEU A 27 30.12 13.84 -25.70
C LEU A 27 28.70 13.26 -25.51
N MET A 28 28.09 12.78 -26.59
CA MET A 28 26.72 12.23 -26.55
C MET A 28 26.59 10.97 -25.66
N ALA A 29 27.67 10.21 -25.50
CA ALA A 29 27.70 9.06 -24.60
C ALA A 29 27.57 9.48 -23.11
N ALA A 30 28.13 10.63 -22.74
CA ALA A 30 28.05 11.15 -21.37
C ALA A 30 26.65 11.71 -21.05
N GLU A 31 25.99 12.37 -22.02
CA GLU A 31 24.64 12.91 -21.85
C GLU A 31 23.60 11.79 -21.67
N ASN A 32 23.68 10.71 -22.46
CA ASN A 32 22.79 9.55 -22.31
C ASN A 32 22.96 8.85 -20.95
N ALA A 33 24.20 8.63 -20.50
CA ALA A 33 24.47 8.04 -19.19
C ALA A 33 23.91 8.90 -18.03
N HIS A 34 23.84 10.22 -18.20
CA HIS A 34 23.27 11.13 -17.20
C HIS A 34 21.72 11.12 -17.19
N ALA A 35 21.08 10.67 -18.26
CA ALA A 35 19.63 10.52 -18.35
C ALA A 35 19.12 9.23 -17.68
N GLU A 36 19.82 8.10 -17.85
CA GLU A 36 19.45 6.81 -17.24
C GLU A 36 19.61 6.80 -15.70
N ALA A 37 20.45 7.69 -15.15
CA ALA A 37 20.74 7.77 -13.72
C ALA A 37 19.61 8.37 -12.85
N LYS A 38 18.48 8.81 -13.43
CA LYS A 38 17.26 9.10 -12.65
C LYS A 38 16.51 7.80 -12.29
N GLN A 39 17.13 7.00 -11.44
CA GLN A 39 16.40 5.98 -10.69
C GLN A 39 15.30 6.68 -9.88
N ALA A 40 14.03 6.45 -10.27
CA ALA A 40 12.92 6.91 -9.48
C ALA A 40 12.96 6.20 -8.12
N THR A 41 13.08 6.97 -7.03
CA THR A 41 12.97 6.42 -5.68
C THR A 41 11.65 5.67 -5.59
N PRO A 42 11.63 4.37 -5.23
CA PRO A 42 10.40 3.60 -5.23
C PRO A 42 9.36 4.28 -4.33
N GLU A 43 8.15 4.46 -4.85
CA GLU A 43 7.09 5.16 -4.13
C GLU A 43 6.75 4.42 -2.84
N LYS A 44 6.66 5.17 -1.74
CA LYS A 44 6.39 4.60 -0.42
C LYS A 44 5.07 3.84 -0.42
N SER A 45 5.09 2.62 0.08
CA SER A 45 3.90 1.82 0.30
C SER A 45 2.88 2.58 1.16
N LEU A 46 1.60 2.28 0.99
CA LEU A 46 0.55 2.85 1.83
C LEU A 46 0.82 2.55 3.32
N TYR A 47 1.41 1.39 3.63
CA TYR A 47 1.86 1.01 4.97
C TYR A 47 2.86 2.02 5.55
N GLU A 48 3.87 2.43 4.79
CA GLU A 48 4.85 3.44 5.21
C GLU A 48 4.24 4.84 5.31
N ARG A 49 3.35 5.22 4.39
CA ARG A 49 2.66 6.52 4.41
C ARG A 49 1.65 6.64 5.57
N LEU A 50 1.05 5.53 5.99
CA LEU A 50 0.22 5.43 7.20
C LEU A 50 1.02 5.42 8.51
N GLY A 51 2.36 5.43 8.48
CA GLY A 51 3.21 5.36 9.69
C GLY A 51 3.40 3.95 10.26
N GLY A 52 3.10 2.91 9.49
CA GLY A 52 3.35 1.51 9.84
C GLY A 52 2.45 0.94 10.95
N VAL A 53 2.81 -0.26 11.42
CA VAL A 53 1.95 -1.10 12.27
C VAL A 53 1.46 -0.44 13.56
N PHE A 54 2.25 0.42 14.21
CA PHE A 54 1.81 1.10 15.44
C PHE A 54 0.73 2.16 15.19
N ALA A 55 0.86 2.95 14.12
CA ALA A 55 -0.17 3.92 13.73
C ALA A 55 -1.44 3.22 13.22
N ILE A 56 -1.27 2.16 12.40
CA ILE A 56 -2.36 1.30 11.94
C ILE A 56 -3.10 0.66 13.12
N ALA A 57 -2.38 0.16 14.13
CA ALA A 57 -2.97 -0.44 15.33
C ALA A 57 -3.80 0.58 16.12
N ALA A 58 -3.32 1.82 16.29
CA ALA A 58 -4.08 2.89 16.98
C ALA A 58 -5.37 3.26 16.23
N VAL A 59 -5.32 3.36 14.90
CA VAL A 59 -6.50 3.58 14.05
C VAL A 59 -7.50 2.41 14.21
N VAL A 60 -7.03 1.17 14.15
CA VAL A 60 -7.87 -0.04 14.27
C VAL A 60 -8.46 -0.21 15.67
N ASP A 61 -7.72 0.16 16.72
CA ASP A 61 -8.16 0.13 18.11
C ASP A 61 -9.37 1.05 18.32
N HIS A 62 -9.23 2.33 17.96
CA HIS A 62 -10.29 3.33 18.00
C HIS A 62 -11.50 2.92 17.14
N PHE A 63 -11.26 2.52 15.89
CA PHE A 63 -12.31 2.11 14.94
C PHE A 63 -13.14 0.95 15.50
N SER A 64 -12.49 -0.03 16.11
CA SER A 64 -13.18 -1.20 16.68
C SER A 64 -14.04 -0.82 17.89
N ASP A 65 -13.60 0.13 18.72
CA ASP A 65 -14.38 0.61 19.87
C ASP A 65 -15.48 1.61 19.48
N ALA A 66 -15.33 2.31 18.37
CA ALA A 66 -16.37 3.11 17.74
C ALA A 66 -17.49 2.20 17.18
N LEU A 67 -17.12 1.12 16.46
CA LEU A 67 -18.07 0.13 15.93
C LEU A 67 -18.94 -0.51 17.03
N VAL A 68 -18.39 -0.83 18.21
CA VAL A 68 -19.19 -1.34 19.35
C VAL A 68 -20.30 -0.37 19.75
N LYS A 69 -20.02 0.94 19.72
CA LYS A 69 -20.94 2.01 20.15
C LYS A 69 -21.86 2.50 19.03
N ASN A 70 -21.58 2.14 17.77
CA ASN A 70 -22.30 2.59 16.60
C ASN A 70 -23.80 2.20 16.65
N PRO A 71 -24.75 3.13 16.39
CA PRO A 71 -26.18 2.88 16.55
C PRO A 71 -26.77 1.91 15.51
N ILE A 72 -26.12 1.72 14.36
CA ILE A 72 -26.62 0.92 13.23
C ILE A 72 -25.97 -0.46 13.19
N VAL A 73 -24.65 -0.55 13.44
CA VAL A 73 -23.88 -1.82 13.33
C VAL A 73 -23.36 -2.37 14.66
N GLY A 74 -23.37 -1.57 15.74
CA GLY A 74 -22.87 -1.92 17.08
C GLY A 74 -23.88 -2.59 18.01
N GLU A 75 -23.77 -2.29 19.31
CA GLU A 75 -24.60 -2.85 20.40
C GLU A 75 -26.11 -2.59 20.22
N LYS A 76 -26.48 -1.56 19.44
CA LYS A 76 -27.87 -1.15 19.17
C LYS A 76 -28.37 -1.58 17.79
N SER A 77 -27.55 -2.29 17.01
CA SER A 77 -27.86 -2.71 15.65
C SER A 77 -29.21 -3.42 15.53
N LYS A 78 -29.96 -3.12 14.46
CA LYS A 78 -31.22 -3.84 14.17
C LYS A 78 -30.96 -5.32 13.85
N ASN A 79 -29.85 -5.63 13.17
CA ASN A 79 -29.45 -6.99 12.85
C ASN A 79 -29.08 -7.77 14.14
N PRO A 80 -29.82 -8.83 14.50
CA PRO A 80 -29.61 -9.53 15.77
C PRO A 80 -28.26 -10.24 15.86
N ARG A 81 -27.59 -10.53 14.73
CA ARG A 81 -26.27 -11.17 14.71
C ARG A 81 -25.15 -10.19 15.06
N LEU A 82 -25.14 -9.01 14.43
CA LEU A 82 -24.25 -7.92 14.80
C LEU A 82 -24.48 -7.48 16.24
N ARG A 83 -25.74 -7.29 16.64
CA ARG A 83 -26.11 -6.95 18.02
C ARG A 83 -25.64 -8.01 19.03
N LYS A 84 -25.81 -9.31 18.73
CA LYS A 84 -25.28 -10.39 19.59
C LYS A 84 -23.75 -10.31 19.69
N TRP A 85 -23.05 -10.11 18.58
CA TRP A 85 -21.59 -10.02 18.61
C TRP A 85 -21.11 -8.87 19.52
N HIS A 86 -21.65 -7.66 19.34
CA HIS A 86 -21.30 -6.48 20.13
C HIS A 86 -21.82 -6.47 21.58
N THR A 87 -22.59 -7.48 22.03
CA THR A 87 -23.15 -7.53 23.41
C THR A 87 -22.87 -8.84 24.16
N LYS A 88 -22.33 -9.87 23.48
CA LYS A 88 -22.08 -11.20 24.05
C LYS A 88 -20.75 -11.85 23.66
N ASN A 89 -19.97 -11.23 22.75
CA ASN A 89 -18.68 -11.76 22.28
C ASN A 89 -17.52 -10.75 22.44
N LEU A 90 -17.66 -9.72 23.29
CA LEU A 90 -16.68 -8.62 23.41
C LEU A 90 -15.34 -9.08 24.03
N GLU A 91 -15.30 -10.21 24.73
CA GLU A 91 -14.07 -10.87 25.17
C GLU A 91 -13.13 -11.24 24.01
N ARG A 92 -13.66 -11.35 22.78
CA ARG A 92 -12.90 -11.60 21.55
C ARG A 92 -12.47 -10.32 20.82
N LEU A 93 -12.87 -9.13 21.30
CA LEU A 93 -12.54 -7.85 20.67
C LEU A 93 -11.02 -7.59 20.55
N PRO A 94 -10.15 -7.93 21.52
CA PRO A 94 -8.69 -7.77 21.36
C PRO A 94 -8.14 -8.62 20.21
N GLY A 95 -8.65 -9.84 20.05
CA GLY A 95 -8.30 -10.72 18.91
C GLY A 95 -8.78 -10.14 17.57
N LEU A 96 -9.96 -9.52 17.53
CA LEU A 96 -10.42 -8.85 16.31
C LEU A 96 -9.58 -7.61 15.98
N LYS A 97 -9.23 -6.78 16.99
CA LYS A 97 -8.33 -5.63 16.82
C LYS A 97 -6.98 -6.07 16.24
N PHE A 98 -6.40 -7.16 16.73
CA PHE A 98 -5.19 -7.75 16.16
C PHE A 98 -5.39 -8.19 14.69
N MET A 99 -6.40 -9.02 14.39
CA MET A 99 -6.60 -9.51 13.02
C MET A 99 -6.91 -8.39 12.02
N ARG A 100 -7.67 -7.35 12.42
CA ARG A 100 -7.89 -6.14 11.61
C ARG A 100 -6.58 -5.38 11.36
N THR A 101 -5.72 -5.24 12.37
CA THR A 101 -4.40 -4.58 12.24
C THR A 101 -3.53 -5.32 11.22
N VAL A 102 -3.44 -6.64 11.32
CA VAL A 102 -2.66 -7.47 10.38
C VAL A 102 -3.26 -7.44 8.97
N TRP A 103 -4.59 -7.41 8.82
CA TRP A 103 -5.24 -7.22 7.52
C TRP A 103 -4.86 -5.88 6.88
N VAL A 104 -5.01 -4.75 7.59
CA VAL A 104 -4.61 -3.43 7.07
C VAL A 104 -3.12 -3.43 6.70
N CYS A 105 -2.26 -4.01 7.54
CA CYS A 105 -0.83 -4.11 7.24
C CYS A 105 -0.53 -4.92 5.97
N HIS A 106 -1.29 -5.98 5.68
CA HIS A 106 -1.15 -6.73 4.43
C HIS A 106 -1.60 -5.87 3.23
N VAL A 107 -2.85 -5.39 3.23
CA VAL A 107 -3.43 -4.73 2.04
C VAL A 107 -2.80 -3.37 1.72
N SER A 108 -2.17 -2.71 2.71
CA SER A 108 -1.40 -1.48 2.50
C SER A 108 0.04 -1.71 2.00
N GLY A 109 0.42 -2.96 1.69
CA GLY A 109 1.75 -3.30 1.17
C GLY A 109 2.84 -3.46 2.23
N GLY A 110 2.47 -3.64 3.49
CA GLY A 110 3.40 -3.85 4.60
C GLY A 110 4.00 -5.27 4.69
N PRO A 111 4.94 -5.48 5.62
CA PRO A 111 5.67 -6.75 5.75
C PRO A 111 4.84 -7.88 6.35
N PHE A 112 3.73 -7.57 7.04
CA PHE A 112 2.89 -8.57 7.70
C PHE A 112 1.94 -9.24 6.72
N LYS A 113 1.90 -10.57 6.73
CA LYS A 113 0.93 -11.35 5.95
C LYS A 113 -0.25 -11.76 6.80
N PHE A 114 -1.41 -11.21 6.48
CA PHE A 114 -2.70 -11.72 6.96
C PHE A 114 -2.91 -13.16 6.49
N VAL A 115 -3.40 -14.01 7.41
CA VAL A 115 -3.80 -15.40 7.16
C VAL A 115 -5.19 -15.57 7.77
N ALA A 116 -6.11 -16.12 7.00
CA ALA A 116 -7.49 -16.32 7.45
C ALA A 116 -7.58 -17.40 8.54
N THR A 117 -8.45 -17.20 9.53
CA THR A 117 -8.68 -18.17 10.63
C THR A 117 -9.57 -19.35 10.23
N LYS A 118 -10.20 -19.26 9.05
CA LYS A 118 -10.84 -20.33 8.30
C LYS A 118 -10.45 -20.17 6.83
N PRO A 119 -10.24 -21.24 6.05
CA PRO A 119 -10.10 -21.12 4.60
C PRO A 119 -11.43 -20.69 3.97
N GLY A 120 -11.35 -19.90 2.89
CA GLY A 120 -12.49 -19.51 2.07
C GLY A 120 -12.20 -19.70 0.57
N THR A 121 -13.03 -19.09 -0.27
CA THR A 121 -12.84 -19.00 -1.73
C THR A 121 -11.72 -18.03 -2.11
N THR A 122 -11.49 -17.01 -1.29
CA THR A 122 -10.34 -16.10 -1.40
C THR A 122 -9.25 -16.48 -0.39
N HIS A 123 -8.02 -16.02 -0.64
CA HIS A 123 -6.90 -16.17 0.29
C HIS A 123 -7.08 -15.38 1.61
N LEU A 124 -8.06 -14.47 1.67
CA LEU A 124 -8.40 -13.69 2.86
C LEU A 124 -9.56 -14.30 3.66
N GLY A 125 -10.38 -15.18 3.07
CA GLY A 125 -11.46 -15.88 3.77
C GLY A 125 -12.47 -14.94 4.45
N LEU A 126 -12.66 -13.72 3.91
CA LEU A 126 -13.48 -12.69 4.56
C LEU A 126 -14.96 -13.05 4.51
N GLU A 127 -15.40 -13.82 3.50
CA GLU A 127 -16.75 -14.35 3.47
C GLU A 127 -16.98 -15.32 4.62
N GLU A 128 -16.07 -16.26 4.90
CA GLU A 128 -16.24 -17.23 6.00
C GLU A 128 -16.06 -16.61 7.40
N ALA A 129 -15.43 -15.43 7.49
CA ALA A 129 -15.39 -14.61 8.69
C ALA A 129 -16.70 -13.85 8.97
N HIS A 130 -17.48 -13.50 7.93
CA HIS A 130 -18.66 -12.63 8.04
C HIS A 130 -20.00 -13.29 7.68
N ARG A 131 -20.00 -14.48 7.06
CA ARG A 131 -21.19 -15.21 6.57
C ARG A 131 -22.29 -15.33 7.63
N ASP A 132 -21.91 -15.74 8.85
CA ASP A 132 -22.83 -15.92 9.98
C ASP A 132 -23.36 -14.62 10.59
N LEU A 133 -22.85 -13.44 10.17
CA LEU A 133 -23.37 -12.12 10.56
C LEU A 133 -24.47 -11.62 9.61
N ARG A 134 -24.47 -12.11 8.35
CA ARG A 134 -25.34 -11.67 7.24
C ARG A 134 -25.40 -10.14 7.12
N ILE A 135 -24.22 -9.51 7.04
CA ILE A 135 -24.05 -8.06 6.90
C ILE A 135 -24.68 -7.60 5.59
N SER A 136 -25.66 -6.72 5.64
CA SER A 136 -26.26 -6.11 4.45
C SER A 136 -25.32 -5.07 3.82
N PRO A 137 -25.47 -4.76 2.51
CA PRO A 137 -24.69 -3.72 1.85
C PRO A 137 -24.69 -2.36 2.57
N ALA A 138 -25.83 -1.96 3.15
CA ALA A 138 -25.96 -0.71 3.90
C ALA A 138 -25.26 -0.74 5.27
N GLU A 139 -25.20 -1.90 5.93
CA GLU A 139 -24.40 -2.08 7.16
C GLU A 139 -22.90 -2.06 6.84
N PHE A 140 -22.50 -2.62 5.69
CA PHE A 140 -21.11 -2.49 5.21
C PHE A 140 -20.75 -1.03 4.94
N ASP A 141 -21.62 -0.28 4.27
CA ASP A 141 -21.39 1.15 3.97
C ASP A 141 -21.29 2.00 5.25
N GLU A 142 -22.04 1.67 6.30
CA GLU A 142 -21.91 2.33 7.60
C GLU A 142 -20.60 1.94 8.34
N VAL A 143 -20.12 0.70 8.20
CA VAL A 143 -18.77 0.33 8.69
C VAL A 143 -17.68 1.11 7.94
N ALA A 144 -17.83 1.30 6.62
CA ALA A 144 -16.93 2.15 5.84
C ALA A 144 -17.02 3.64 6.26
N ALA A 145 -18.20 4.13 6.62
CA ALA A 145 -18.38 5.47 7.16
C ALA A 145 -17.72 5.64 8.53
N GLU A 146 -17.79 4.66 9.42
CA GLU A 146 -17.08 4.67 10.72
C GLU A 146 -15.55 4.63 10.55
N LEU A 147 -15.06 3.87 9.57
CA LEU A 147 -13.65 3.90 9.18
C LEU A 147 -13.25 5.29 8.67
N GLY A 148 -14.09 5.90 7.83
CA GLY A 148 -13.91 7.27 7.36
C GLY A 148 -13.81 8.30 8.48
N ARG A 149 -14.72 8.23 9.47
CA ARG A 149 -14.71 9.08 10.68
C ARG A 149 -13.48 8.85 11.55
N THR A 150 -13.03 7.60 11.68
CA THR A 150 -11.81 7.28 12.44
C THR A 150 -10.57 7.85 11.75
N LEU A 151 -10.47 7.75 10.42
CA LEU A 151 -9.36 8.32 9.66
C LEU A 151 -9.32 9.87 9.78
N ASP A 152 -10.49 10.53 9.87
CA ASP A 152 -10.57 11.97 10.18
C ASP A 152 -10.12 12.30 11.62
N HIS A 153 -10.47 11.46 12.61
CA HIS A 153 -10.02 11.62 14.00
C HIS A 153 -8.49 11.61 14.12
N PHE A 154 -7.83 10.67 13.42
CA PHE A 154 -6.37 10.60 13.32
C PHE A 154 -5.75 11.58 12.32
N LYS A 155 -6.57 12.40 11.63
CA LYS A 155 -6.15 13.39 10.62
C LYS A 155 -5.31 12.78 9.48
N VAL A 156 -5.63 11.54 9.09
CA VAL A 156 -4.96 10.85 7.98
C VAL A 156 -5.15 11.67 6.70
N PRO A 157 -4.08 11.97 5.92
CA PRO A 157 -4.21 12.86 4.77
C PRO A 157 -5.11 12.27 3.68
N LYS A 158 -5.63 13.16 2.82
CA LYS A 158 -6.67 12.79 1.83
C LYS A 158 -6.28 11.63 0.90
N PRO A 159 -5.05 11.54 0.34
CA PRO A 159 -4.66 10.40 -0.51
C PRO A 159 -4.74 9.07 0.24
N GLU A 160 -4.05 8.97 1.37
CA GLU A 160 -4.00 7.77 2.22
C GLU A 160 -5.41 7.36 2.69
N LYS A 161 -6.24 8.34 3.09
CA LYS A 161 -7.64 8.08 3.45
C LYS A 161 -8.45 7.51 2.29
N THR A 162 -8.27 8.05 1.08
CA THR A 162 -8.96 7.57 -0.13
C THR A 162 -8.52 6.14 -0.47
N GLU A 163 -7.23 5.84 -0.39
CA GLU A 163 -6.70 4.50 -0.66
C GLU A 163 -7.15 3.46 0.39
N VAL A 164 -7.13 3.80 1.68
CA VAL A 164 -7.63 2.91 2.75
C VAL A 164 -9.13 2.61 2.57
N LEU A 165 -9.94 3.61 2.22
CA LEU A 165 -11.37 3.40 1.97
C LEU A 165 -11.63 2.61 0.69
N ALA A 166 -10.81 2.78 -0.37
CA ALA A 166 -10.90 1.97 -1.58
C ALA A 166 -10.51 0.50 -1.32
N ALA A 167 -9.41 0.26 -0.58
CA ALA A 167 -8.97 -1.07 -0.17
C ALA A 167 -10.01 -1.77 0.73
N PHE A 168 -10.68 -1.01 1.62
CA PHE A 168 -11.80 -1.55 2.39
C PHE A 168 -12.99 -1.92 1.49
N ALA A 169 -13.41 -1.00 0.60
CA ALA A 169 -14.57 -1.18 -0.27
C ALA A 169 -14.42 -2.36 -1.26
N ALA A 170 -13.20 -2.71 -1.66
CA ALA A 170 -12.90 -3.85 -2.52
C ALA A 170 -13.41 -5.20 -1.97
N HIS A 171 -13.60 -5.33 -0.65
CA HIS A 171 -14.07 -6.56 0.01
C HIS A 171 -15.59 -6.59 0.27
N LYS A 172 -16.36 -5.65 -0.28
CA LYS A 172 -17.81 -5.55 -0.02
C LYS A 172 -18.57 -6.83 -0.38
N ASP A 173 -18.23 -7.45 -1.50
CA ASP A 173 -18.91 -8.66 -1.97
C ASP A 173 -18.56 -9.87 -1.09
N GLU A 174 -17.30 -10.02 -0.65
CA GLU A 174 -16.90 -11.06 0.32
C GLU A 174 -17.65 -10.88 1.66
N VAL A 175 -17.60 -9.70 2.24
CA VAL A 175 -18.17 -9.43 3.58
C VAL A 175 -19.70 -9.52 3.58
N THR A 176 -20.35 -9.20 2.45
CA THR A 176 -21.82 -9.29 2.32
C THR A 176 -22.32 -10.63 1.75
N ALA A 177 -21.45 -11.58 1.39
CA ALA A 177 -21.83 -12.89 0.81
C ALA A 177 -22.70 -13.79 1.71
N GLY A 178 -22.88 -13.45 2.99
CA GLY A 178 -23.87 -14.09 3.88
C GLY A 178 -25.26 -13.45 3.85
N PHE A 179 -25.42 -12.30 3.19
CA PHE A 179 -26.68 -11.57 3.15
C PHE A 179 -27.68 -12.24 2.22
N VAL A 180 -28.92 -12.34 2.69
CA VAL A 180 -30.08 -12.73 1.88
C VAL A 180 -31.10 -11.63 2.05
N LYS A 181 -31.41 -10.94 0.94
CA LYS A 181 -32.47 -9.92 0.92
C LYS A 181 -33.79 -10.60 1.25
N GLN A 182 -34.46 -10.15 2.32
CA GLN A 182 -35.84 -10.52 2.57
C GLN A 182 -36.72 -9.87 1.49
N GLY A 183 -37.63 -10.66 0.91
CA GLY A 183 -38.61 -10.21 -0.08
C GLY A 183 -39.73 -9.40 0.57
#